data_AF-A0A926YK19-F1
#
_entry.id   AF-A0A926YK19-F1
#
_cell.length_a   1.000
_cell.length_b   1.000
_cell.length_c   1.000
_cell.angle_alpha   90.00
_cell.angle_beta   90.00
_cell.angle_gamma   90.00
#
_symmetry.space_group_name_H-M   'P 1'
#
loop_
_entity.id
_entity.type
_entity.pdbx_description
1 polymer ?
#
loop_
_entity_poly.entity_id
_entity_poly.type
_entity_poly.pdbx_seq_one_letter_code
_entity_poly.pdbx_strand_id
1 'polypeptide(L)'
;MNSAITVQNSALRDQSSDVAVQSSTLRDQSSEVAVQSSALRPQSSEVAVQSSIVAVQNSDSTDQNSVLRPQNSNVAVQNLICQPQSPVITAHIPSRLPTPDSQLSPSPYSALLPAGNLALHTWQPLWDQGFRTFKWKIGVEAIATELKVLDALTQALPKPAKLRLDANGGLSADETTQWLQACDAMIDPSNRGVVLEYIEQPLPIAQFQSMQDLTQHYRTPIALDESVATLQQLQTCYEHGWRGIFVIKPAIVGSPSRLRQFCQHHSIDAVFSSALETAIGRRAGLRLAASLGNPDRAVGYGTTHWFKDSESDAFEQLWQTL
;
A
#
# COMPACT_ATOMS: atom_id res chain seq x y z
N MET A 1 3.87 60.27 23.71
CA MET A 1 5.23 60.12 23.18
C MET A 1 5.51 58.64 23.13
N ASN A 2 5.35 57.99 21.97
CA ASN A 2 5.64 56.57 21.83
C ASN A 2 7.12 56.43 21.48
N SER A 3 7.89 55.89 22.43
CA SER A 3 9.32 55.64 22.28
C SER A 3 9.49 54.27 21.63
N ALA A 4 9.91 54.22 20.37
CA ALA A 4 10.30 52.97 19.73
C ALA A 4 11.72 52.59 20.22
N ILE A 5 11.84 51.47 20.93
CA ILE A 5 13.13 50.94 21.38
C ILE A 5 13.59 49.90 20.37
N THR A 6 14.71 50.16 19.69
CA THR A 6 15.38 49.18 18.82
C THR A 6 16.56 48.59 19.57
N VAL A 7 16.61 47.27 19.74
CA VAL A 7 17.74 46.58 20.39
C VAL A 7 18.26 45.45 19.51
N GLN A 8 19.58 45.38 19.37
CA GLN A 8 20.27 44.29 18.66
C GLN A 8 21.06 43.42 19.66
N ASN A 9 20.83 42.10 19.60
CA ASN A 9 21.51 41.06 20.38
C ASN A 9 21.43 41.16 21.91
N SER A 10 20.24 40.93 22.47
CA SER A 10 20.08 40.68 23.91
C SER A 10 18.79 39.92 24.24
N ALA A 11 18.77 39.24 25.40
CA ALA A 11 17.58 38.61 25.95
C ALA A 11 16.70 39.65 26.67
N LEU A 12 15.44 39.76 26.26
CA LEU A 12 14.47 40.71 26.82
C LEU A 12 13.29 39.98 27.47
N ARG A 13 12.76 40.59 28.52
CA ARG A 13 11.56 40.15 29.25
C ARG A 13 10.66 41.37 29.37
N ASP A 14 9.45 41.31 28.85
CA ASP A 14 8.45 42.36 28.97
C ASP A 14 7.07 41.76 29.24
N GLN A 15 6.13 42.60 29.70
CA GLN A 15 4.79 42.17 30.13
C GLN A 15 3.62 42.85 29.40
N SER A 16 3.82 43.90 28.59
CA SER A 16 2.75 44.41 27.69
C SER A 16 3.22 45.57 26.79
N SER A 17 3.87 45.27 25.66
CA SER A 17 4.06 46.27 24.60
C SER A 17 4.32 45.65 23.21
N ASP A 18 4.07 46.42 22.14
CA ASP A 18 4.37 46.04 20.75
C ASP A 18 5.88 46.13 20.48
N VAL A 19 6.53 44.97 20.28
CA VAL A 19 7.99 44.90 20.13
C VAL A 19 8.38 44.31 18.78
N ALA A 20 9.21 45.03 18.01
CA ALA A 20 9.83 44.54 16.79
C ALA A 20 11.27 44.10 17.05
N VAL A 21 11.61 42.83 16.79
CA VAL A 21 12.96 42.29 17.01
C VAL A 21 13.47 41.50 15.81
N GLN A 22 14.75 41.73 15.44
CA GLN A 22 15.37 41.10 14.27
C GLN A 22 16.10 39.78 14.57
N SER A 23 16.61 39.56 15.79
CA SER A 23 17.30 38.32 16.19
C SER A 23 17.46 38.21 17.72
N SER A 24 16.58 37.47 18.40
CA SER A 24 16.75 37.15 19.84
C SER A 24 15.85 35.98 20.27
N THR A 25 16.04 35.49 21.50
CA THR A 25 15.13 34.51 22.13
C THR A 25 14.19 35.25 23.08
N LEU A 26 12.88 35.20 22.83
CA LEU A 26 11.86 35.91 23.60
C LEU A 26 10.98 34.94 24.40
N ARG A 27 10.55 35.37 25.59
CA ARG A 27 9.51 34.72 26.39
C ARG A 27 8.52 35.80 26.82
N ASP A 28 7.28 35.65 26.38
CA ASP A 28 6.19 36.58 26.66
C ASP A 28 4.94 35.80 27.10
N GLN A 29 4.08 36.46 27.87
CA GLN A 29 2.87 35.92 28.44
C GLN A 29 1.59 36.47 27.79
N SER A 30 1.59 37.67 27.18
CA SER A 30 0.37 38.22 26.54
C SER A 30 0.63 39.42 25.63
N SER A 31 0.99 39.22 24.36
CA SER A 31 1.05 40.30 23.34
C SER A 31 1.05 39.76 21.90
N GLU A 32 0.78 40.65 20.93
CA GLU A 32 0.83 40.40 19.49
C GLU A 32 2.26 40.64 18.98
N VAL A 33 2.92 39.64 18.40
CA VAL A 33 4.37 39.69 18.13
C VAL A 33 4.66 39.37 16.66
N ALA A 34 5.39 40.26 15.98
CA ALA A 34 5.89 40.06 14.63
C ALA A 34 7.42 39.81 14.64
N VAL A 35 7.87 38.65 14.16
CA VAL A 35 9.30 38.29 14.15
C VAL A 35 9.74 37.74 12.79
N GLN A 36 10.88 38.21 12.30
CA GLN A 36 11.40 37.84 10.98
C GLN A 36 12.34 36.62 11.00
N SER A 37 12.99 36.30 12.13
CA SER A 37 13.91 35.15 12.20
C SER A 37 14.34 34.82 13.64
N SER A 38 13.59 33.97 14.34
CA SER A 38 14.01 33.40 15.64
C SER A 38 13.16 32.21 16.12
N ALA A 39 13.64 31.50 17.15
CA ALA A 39 12.90 30.40 17.80
C ALA A 39 12.01 30.92 18.94
N LEU A 40 10.70 30.69 18.84
CA LEU A 40 9.68 31.17 19.77
C LEU A 40 9.01 30.03 20.54
N ARG A 41 8.57 30.31 21.78
CA ARG A 41 7.75 29.40 22.60
C ARG A 41 6.64 30.18 23.34
N PRO A 42 5.49 30.44 22.68
CA PRO A 42 4.34 31.06 23.33
C PRO A 42 3.48 30.02 24.06
N GLN A 43 2.74 30.44 25.10
CA GLN A 43 1.82 29.57 25.84
C GLN A 43 0.33 29.79 25.51
N SER A 44 -0.07 30.95 24.96
CA SER A 44 -1.48 31.23 24.60
C SER A 44 -1.64 32.52 23.80
N SER A 45 -1.34 32.51 22.49
CA SER A 45 -1.39 33.72 21.65
C SER A 45 -1.58 33.39 20.16
N GLU A 46 -2.12 34.34 19.38
CA GLU A 46 -2.06 34.34 17.91
C GLU A 46 -0.68 34.79 17.43
N VAL A 47 -0.11 34.08 16.45
CA VAL A 47 1.26 34.31 15.97
C VAL A 47 1.28 34.31 14.46
N ALA A 48 1.92 35.33 13.86
CA ALA A 48 2.21 35.40 12.42
C ALA A 48 3.72 35.35 12.19
N VAL A 49 4.20 34.34 11.43
CA VAL A 49 5.63 34.14 11.18
C VAL A 49 5.91 33.99 9.69
N GLN A 50 6.94 34.68 9.19
CA GLN A 50 7.32 34.60 7.77
C GLN A 50 8.43 33.55 7.49
N SER A 51 9.28 33.20 8.45
CA SER A 51 10.38 32.23 8.24
C SER A 51 10.99 31.72 9.57
N SER A 52 10.42 30.70 10.24
CA SER A 52 11.05 30.07 11.43
C SER A 52 10.52 28.65 11.74
N ILE A 53 11.18 27.94 12.67
CA ILE A 53 10.73 26.67 13.25
C ILE A 53 9.91 26.99 14.51
N VAL A 54 8.62 26.60 14.52
CA VAL A 54 7.69 26.92 15.62
C VAL A 54 7.24 25.62 16.30
N ALA A 55 7.19 25.62 17.63
CA ALA A 55 6.59 24.54 18.43
C ALA A 55 5.48 25.15 19.31
N VAL A 56 4.23 24.72 19.12
CA VAL A 56 3.05 25.27 19.81
C VAL A 56 2.26 24.16 20.50
N GLN A 57 1.69 24.46 21.67
CA GLN A 57 0.67 23.63 22.31
C GLN A 57 -0.64 24.45 22.38
N ASN A 58 -1.66 23.97 21.66
CA ASN A 58 -3.03 24.49 21.59
C ASN A 58 -3.18 25.93 21.06
N SER A 59 -3.26 26.09 19.73
CA SER A 59 -3.68 27.34 19.06
C SER A 59 -4.05 27.09 17.59
N ASP A 60 -4.81 28.02 16.99
CA ASP A 60 -4.99 28.17 15.54
C ASP A 60 -3.79 28.92 14.94
N SER A 61 -3.27 28.47 13.79
CA SER A 61 -2.08 29.05 13.16
C SER A 61 -2.24 29.17 11.64
N THR A 62 -1.63 30.19 11.05
CA THR A 62 -1.52 30.39 9.59
C THR A 62 -0.06 30.65 9.23
N ASP A 63 0.55 29.72 8.51
CA ASP A 63 1.98 29.78 8.12
C ASP A 63 2.14 29.71 6.60
N GLN A 64 3.12 30.45 6.06
CA GLN A 64 3.34 30.53 4.61
C GLN A 64 4.54 29.72 4.08
N ASN A 65 5.53 29.30 4.89
CA ASN A 65 6.70 28.55 4.40
C ASN A 65 7.53 27.83 5.50
N SER A 66 7.01 26.74 6.11
CA SER A 66 7.81 25.91 7.04
C SER A 66 7.25 24.49 7.28
N VAL A 67 8.11 23.59 7.79
CA VAL A 67 7.81 22.21 8.18
C VAL A 67 7.15 22.17 9.57
N LEU A 68 5.93 21.63 9.66
CA LEU A 68 5.15 21.51 10.90
C LEU A 68 5.24 20.10 11.50
N ARG A 69 5.18 20.02 12.85
CA ARG A 69 4.94 18.77 13.60
C ARG A 69 3.89 18.99 14.69
N PRO A 70 2.59 18.88 14.38
CA PRO A 70 1.53 19.03 15.37
C PRO A 70 1.29 17.70 16.12
N GLN A 71 0.90 17.79 17.40
CA GLN A 71 0.54 16.63 18.22
C GLN A 71 -0.97 16.42 18.43
N ASN A 72 -1.84 17.38 18.07
CA ASN A 72 -3.31 17.21 17.99
C ASN A 72 -3.94 18.50 17.42
N SER A 73 -4.48 18.48 16.19
CA SER A 73 -5.58 19.31 15.61
C SER A 73 -5.50 19.41 14.08
N ASN A 74 -6.62 19.78 13.44
CA ASN A 74 -6.83 19.90 11.99
C ASN A 74 -6.07 21.09 11.37
N VAL A 75 -5.51 20.92 10.17
CA VAL A 75 -4.82 21.96 9.41
C VAL A 75 -5.42 22.06 8.00
N ALA A 76 -5.74 23.28 7.55
CA ALA A 76 -6.01 23.60 6.15
C ALA A 76 -4.77 24.29 5.56
N VAL A 77 -4.26 23.78 4.43
CA VAL A 77 -3.09 24.32 3.74
C VAL A 77 -3.52 24.87 2.38
N GLN A 78 -3.10 26.09 2.05
CA GLN A 78 -3.39 26.73 0.77
C GLN A 78 -2.08 27.00 0.02
N ASN A 79 -1.95 26.38 -1.17
CA ASN A 79 -0.91 26.56 -2.20
C ASN A 79 0.49 25.97 -1.94
N LEU A 80 0.94 25.14 -2.87
CA LEU A 80 2.37 24.87 -3.08
C LEU A 80 2.66 24.68 -4.58
N ILE A 81 3.65 25.44 -5.08
CA ILE A 81 4.27 25.27 -6.40
C ILE A 81 5.62 24.59 -6.16
N CYS A 82 5.89 23.44 -6.78
CA CYS A 82 7.16 22.72 -6.68
C CYS A 82 7.97 22.83 -7.97
N GLN A 83 9.25 23.24 -7.88
CA GLN A 83 10.26 23.03 -8.92
C GLN A 83 11.23 21.91 -8.51
N PRO A 84 11.64 21.01 -9.43
CA PRO A 84 12.64 19.98 -9.13
C PRO A 84 14.07 20.51 -9.31
N GLN A 85 14.93 20.32 -8.31
CA GLN A 85 16.39 20.38 -8.47
C GLN A 85 16.97 18.97 -8.32
N SER A 86 17.64 18.48 -9.37
CA SER A 86 18.46 17.26 -9.33
C SER A 86 19.88 17.59 -8.86
N PRO A 87 20.58 16.71 -8.11
CA PRO A 87 22.02 16.75 -8.03
C PRO A 87 22.65 15.90 -9.14
N VAL A 88 23.66 16.45 -9.80
CA VAL A 88 24.55 15.74 -10.72
C VAL A 88 25.46 14.82 -9.90
N ILE A 89 25.38 13.51 -10.12
CA ILE A 89 26.36 12.54 -9.62
C ILE A 89 27.23 12.11 -10.80
N THR A 90 28.50 12.46 -10.78
CA THR A 90 29.50 12.00 -11.75
C THR A 90 29.91 10.56 -11.39
N ALA A 91 29.45 9.58 -12.16
CA ALA A 91 29.88 8.18 -12.01
C ALA A 91 31.10 7.88 -12.88
N HIS A 92 32.17 7.36 -12.26
CA HIS A 92 33.26 6.66 -12.91
C HIS A 92 32.71 5.46 -13.71
N ILE A 93 33.13 5.31 -14.96
CA ILE A 93 32.79 4.17 -15.83
C ILE A 93 33.84 3.07 -15.62
N PRO A 94 33.49 1.88 -15.07
CA PRO A 94 34.32 0.70 -15.25
C PRO A 94 33.98 0.05 -16.59
N SER A 95 34.96 -0.02 -17.47
CA SER A 95 34.92 -0.77 -18.73
C SER A 95 34.93 -2.28 -18.46
N ARG A 96 33.75 -2.90 -18.37
CA ARG A 96 33.53 -4.34 -18.65
C ARG A 96 32.04 -4.59 -18.88
N LEU A 97 31.69 -5.10 -20.06
CA LEU A 97 30.34 -5.61 -20.35
C LEU A 97 29.99 -6.74 -19.36
N PRO A 98 28.83 -6.71 -18.69
CA PRO A 98 28.36 -7.85 -17.94
C PRO A 98 27.92 -8.97 -18.89
N THR A 99 28.33 -10.19 -18.57
CA THR A 99 27.78 -11.44 -19.11
C THR A 99 26.27 -11.57 -18.81
N PRO A 100 25.49 -12.30 -19.63
CA PRO A 100 24.07 -12.49 -19.42
C PRO A 100 23.84 -13.50 -18.29
N ASP A 101 24.00 -13.04 -17.06
CA ASP A 101 23.54 -13.71 -15.85
C ASP A 101 23.21 -12.64 -14.81
N SER A 102 22.35 -11.69 -15.19
CA SER A 102 21.71 -10.80 -14.22
C SER A 102 20.54 -11.57 -13.61
N GLN A 103 20.76 -12.16 -12.44
CA GLN A 103 19.67 -12.58 -11.55
C GLN A 103 18.81 -11.35 -11.25
N LEU A 104 17.76 -11.13 -12.05
CA LEU A 104 16.74 -10.13 -11.76
C LEU A 104 16.20 -10.43 -10.36
N SER A 105 16.15 -9.43 -9.49
CA SER A 105 15.49 -9.58 -8.19
C SER A 105 14.04 -10.01 -8.43
N PRO A 106 13.50 -10.99 -7.67
CA PRO A 106 12.14 -11.44 -7.84
C PRO A 106 11.17 -10.26 -7.78
N SER A 107 10.27 -10.17 -8.75
CA SER A 107 9.20 -9.17 -8.72
C SER A 107 8.37 -9.36 -7.45
N PRO A 108 8.09 -8.29 -6.68
CA PRO A 108 7.22 -8.37 -5.50
C PRO A 108 5.73 -8.50 -5.88
N TYR A 109 5.43 -8.58 -7.17
CA TYR A 109 4.07 -8.61 -7.71
C TYR A 109 3.68 -10.03 -8.13
N SER A 110 2.40 -10.37 -7.99
CA SER A 110 1.83 -11.55 -8.67
C SER A 110 1.43 -11.19 -10.09
N ALA A 111 1.76 -12.05 -11.05
CA ALA A 111 1.32 -11.92 -12.44
C ALA A 111 -0.03 -12.63 -12.65
N LEU A 112 -0.83 -12.17 -13.61
CA LEU A 112 -2.11 -12.80 -13.95
C LEU A 112 -1.92 -13.84 -15.06
N LEU A 113 -2.53 -15.01 -14.89
CA LEU A 113 -2.65 -16.02 -15.94
C LEU A 113 -4.13 -16.14 -16.37
N PRO A 114 -4.41 -16.16 -17.68
CA PRO A 114 -5.77 -16.30 -18.20
C PRO A 114 -6.32 -17.71 -17.94
N ALA A 115 -7.64 -17.86 -18.03
CA ALA A 115 -8.29 -19.17 -17.91
C ALA A 115 -7.90 -20.14 -19.05
N GLY A 116 -8.09 -21.42 -18.81
CA GLY A 116 -7.87 -22.49 -19.79
C GLY A 116 -6.41 -22.69 -20.19
N ASN A 117 -6.20 -23.40 -21.30
CA ASN A 117 -4.86 -23.79 -21.80
C ASN A 117 -3.94 -22.60 -22.12
N LEU A 118 -4.48 -21.40 -22.31
CA LEU A 118 -3.66 -20.20 -22.58
C LEU A 118 -2.69 -19.91 -21.43
N ALA A 119 -3.01 -20.31 -20.19
CA ALA A 119 -2.12 -20.20 -19.04
C ALA A 119 -0.76 -20.89 -19.27
N LEU A 120 -0.73 -22.04 -19.97
CA LEU A 120 0.47 -22.85 -20.22
C LEU A 120 1.51 -22.16 -21.12
N HIS A 121 1.08 -21.11 -21.84
CA HIS A 121 1.91 -20.33 -22.75
C HIS A 121 2.12 -18.88 -22.28
N THR A 122 1.39 -18.44 -21.25
CA THR A 122 1.44 -17.04 -20.77
C THR A 122 2.47 -16.84 -19.67
N TRP A 123 2.83 -17.89 -18.93
CA TRP A 123 3.70 -17.75 -17.76
C TRP A 123 5.16 -17.49 -18.11
N GLN A 124 5.68 -18.00 -19.24
CA GLN A 124 7.11 -17.92 -19.58
C GLN A 124 7.57 -16.47 -19.76
N PRO A 125 6.91 -15.62 -20.58
CA PRO A 125 7.35 -14.24 -20.76
C PRO A 125 7.27 -13.42 -19.45
N LEU A 126 6.34 -13.78 -18.56
CA LEU A 126 6.20 -13.15 -17.24
C LEU A 126 7.31 -13.63 -16.29
N TRP A 127 7.68 -14.90 -16.34
CA TRP A 127 8.82 -15.41 -15.60
C TRP A 127 10.12 -14.70 -15.97
N ASP A 128 10.33 -14.46 -17.27
CA ASP A 128 11.50 -13.75 -17.80
C ASP A 128 11.53 -12.27 -17.37
N GLN A 129 10.36 -11.69 -17.08
CA GLN A 129 10.21 -10.36 -16.46
C GLN A 129 10.45 -10.36 -14.94
N GLY A 130 10.79 -11.50 -14.34
CA GLY A 130 11.11 -11.62 -12.92
C GLY A 130 9.94 -12.02 -12.02
N PHE A 131 8.74 -12.25 -12.56
CA PHE A 131 7.61 -12.75 -11.76
C PHE A 131 7.87 -14.17 -11.26
N ARG A 132 7.55 -14.41 -9.99
CA ARG A 132 7.67 -15.73 -9.33
C ARG A 132 6.36 -16.23 -8.72
N THR A 133 5.37 -15.34 -8.61
CA THR A 133 4.02 -15.67 -8.16
C THR A 133 3.02 -15.39 -9.27
N PHE A 134 2.12 -16.33 -9.50
CA PHE A 134 1.11 -16.27 -10.55
C PHE A 134 -0.28 -16.44 -9.92
N LYS A 135 -1.27 -15.72 -10.43
CA LYS A 135 -2.69 -15.91 -10.11
C LYS A 135 -3.42 -16.35 -11.36
N TRP A 136 -3.89 -17.60 -11.35
CA TRP A 136 -4.58 -18.22 -12.47
C TRP A 136 -6.08 -18.21 -12.25
N LYS A 137 -6.82 -17.78 -13.28
CA LYS A 137 -8.29 -17.79 -13.26
C LYS A 137 -8.84 -19.19 -13.49
N ILE A 138 -9.67 -19.67 -12.57
CA ILE A 138 -10.35 -20.96 -12.60
C ILE A 138 -11.87 -20.77 -12.53
N GLY A 139 -12.64 -21.86 -12.62
CA GLY A 139 -14.11 -21.82 -12.60
C GLY A 139 -14.70 -21.24 -13.89
N VAL A 140 -13.99 -21.37 -15.01
CA VAL A 140 -14.43 -20.89 -16.33
C VAL A 140 -14.76 -22.05 -17.26
N GLU A 141 -13.90 -23.07 -17.29
CA GLU A 141 -14.13 -24.30 -18.07
C GLU A 141 -14.60 -25.44 -17.16
N ALA A 142 -14.95 -26.59 -17.75
CA ALA A 142 -15.30 -27.78 -16.98
C ALA A 142 -14.13 -28.18 -16.06
N ILE A 143 -14.43 -28.48 -14.79
CA ILE A 143 -13.42 -28.78 -13.77
C ILE A 143 -12.41 -29.85 -14.19
N ALA A 144 -12.86 -30.92 -14.86
CA ALA A 144 -11.97 -31.98 -15.33
C ALA A 144 -10.94 -31.50 -16.37
N THR A 145 -11.26 -30.44 -17.12
CA THR A 145 -10.32 -29.77 -18.03
C THR A 145 -9.35 -28.90 -17.25
N GLU A 146 -9.85 -28.05 -16.35
CA GLU A 146 -9.00 -27.15 -15.57
C GLU A 146 -8.04 -27.92 -14.64
N LEU A 147 -8.45 -29.04 -14.03
CA LEU A 147 -7.55 -29.86 -13.22
C LEU A 147 -6.38 -30.47 -14.03
N LYS A 148 -6.57 -30.76 -15.33
CA LYS A 148 -5.47 -31.16 -16.22
C LYS A 148 -4.54 -29.99 -16.52
N VAL A 149 -5.08 -28.78 -16.64
CA VAL A 149 -4.28 -27.57 -16.81
C VAL A 149 -3.49 -27.26 -15.53
N LEU A 150 -4.08 -27.44 -14.35
CA LEU A 150 -3.38 -27.31 -13.07
C LEU A 150 -2.18 -28.24 -13.01
N ASP A 151 -2.39 -29.53 -13.31
CA ASP A 151 -1.32 -30.53 -13.33
C ASP A 151 -0.20 -30.13 -14.30
N ALA A 152 -0.54 -29.75 -15.54
CA ALA A 152 0.42 -29.28 -16.52
C ALA A 152 1.17 -28.00 -16.07
N LEU A 153 0.48 -27.03 -15.45
CA LEU A 153 1.09 -25.80 -14.94
C LEU A 153 2.08 -26.09 -13.81
N THR A 154 1.71 -26.94 -12.84
CA THR A 154 2.57 -27.29 -11.71
C THR A 154 3.82 -28.07 -12.13
N GLN A 155 3.75 -28.80 -13.24
CA GLN A 155 4.91 -29.46 -13.85
C GLN A 155 5.78 -28.51 -14.68
N ALA A 156 5.17 -27.55 -15.38
CA ALA A 156 5.87 -26.64 -16.28
C ALA A 156 6.53 -25.44 -15.58
N LEU A 157 5.91 -24.90 -14.53
CA LEU A 157 6.41 -23.72 -13.83
C LEU A 157 7.78 -24.00 -13.16
N PRO A 158 8.77 -23.12 -13.32
CA PRO A 158 10.07 -23.31 -12.70
C PRO A 158 9.98 -23.18 -11.18
N LYS A 159 10.80 -23.93 -10.45
CA LYS A 159 10.73 -24.00 -8.99
C LYS A 159 11.73 -23.02 -8.34
N PRO A 160 11.37 -22.31 -7.25
CA PRO A 160 10.09 -22.35 -6.54
C PRO A 160 9.10 -21.28 -7.03
N ALA A 161 8.26 -21.56 -8.02
CA ALA A 161 7.11 -20.72 -8.36
C ALA A 161 6.00 -20.86 -7.33
N LYS A 162 5.20 -19.80 -7.20
CA LYS A 162 3.97 -19.79 -6.41
C LYS A 162 2.77 -19.61 -7.33
N LEU A 163 1.69 -20.35 -7.06
CA LEU A 163 0.45 -20.29 -7.83
C LEU A 163 -0.74 -20.06 -6.90
N ARG A 164 -1.58 -19.09 -7.27
CA ARG A 164 -2.87 -18.77 -6.64
C ARG A 164 -3.97 -19.11 -7.64
N LEU A 165 -5.09 -19.64 -7.15
CA LEU A 165 -6.21 -20.03 -8.00
C LEU A 165 -7.39 -19.11 -7.70
N ASP A 166 -7.85 -18.33 -8.67
CA ASP A 166 -8.91 -17.34 -8.47
C ASP A 166 -10.20 -17.76 -9.17
N ALA A 167 -11.23 -18.01 -8.38
CA ALA A 167 -12.54 -18.48 -8.84
C ALA A 167 -13.58 -17.35 -8.94
N ASN A 168 -13.33 -16.16 -8.37
CA ASN A 168 -14.29 -15.05 -8.32
C ASN A 168 -15.71 -15.44 -7.84
N GLY A 169 -15.79 -16.36 -6.88
CA GLY A 169 -17.02 -16.92 -6.35
C GLY A 169 -17.80 -17.81 -7.34
N GLY A 170 -17.14 -18.29 -8.40
CA GLY A 170 -17.77 -18.98 -9.53
C GLY A 170 -17.94 -20.49 -9.36
N LEU A 171 -17.34 -21.12 -8.34
CA LEU A 171 -17.45 -22.56 -8.16
C LEU A 171 -18.73 -22.96 -7.42
N SER A 172 -19.21 -24.15 -7.70
CA SER A 172 -20.14 -24.87 -6.82
C SER A 172 -19.42 -25.47 -5.60
N ALA A 173 -20.18 -25.92 -4.60
CA ALA A 173 -19.62 -26.60 -3.41
C ALA A 173 -18.88 -27.90 -3.79
N ASP A 174 -19.42 -28.66 -4.75
CA ASP A 174 -18.81 -29.90 -5.22
C ASP A 174 -17.52 -29.65 -6.01
N GLU A 175 -17.49 -28.61 -6.85
CA GLU A 175 -16.28 -28.20 -7.56
C GLU A 175 -15.23 -27.66 -6.59
N THR A 176 -15.64 -26.86 -5.61
CA THR A 176 -14.73 -26.34 -4.57
C THR A 176 -14.07 -27.50 -3.81
N THR A 177 -14.85 -28.52 -3.46
CA THR A 177 -14.34 -29.73 -2.81
C THR A 177 -13.33 -30.46 -3.69
N GLN A 178 -13.63 -30.66 -4.97
CA GLN A 178 -12.71 -31.30 -5.92
C GLN A 178 -11.41 -30.51 -6.10
N TRP A 179 -11.49 -29.18 -6.18
CA TRP A 179 -10.31 -28.32 -6.26
C TRP A 179 -9.43 -28.42 -5.00
N LEU A 180 -10.03 -28.34 -3.82
CA LEU A 180 -9.30 -28.46 -2.55
C LEU A 180 -8.64 -29.84 -2.41
N GLN A 181 -9.33 -30.92 -2.79
CA GLN A 181 -8.77 -32.27 -2.81
C GLN A 181 -7.58 -32.39 -3.76
N ALA A 182 -7.70 -31.85 -4.97
CA ALA A 182 -6.62 -31.85 -5.95
C ALA A 182 -5.40 -31.06 -5.46
N CYS A 183 -5.62 -29.86 -4.90
CA CYS A 183 -4.56 -29.03 -4.34
C CYS A 183 -3.87 -29.72 -3.15
N ASP A 184 -4.64 -30.31 -2.23
CA ASP A 184 -4.12 -31.04 -1.07
C ASP A 184 -3.26 -32.25 -1.48
N ALA A 185 -3.62 -32.94 -2.56
CA ALA A 185 -2.85 -34.05 -3.10
C ALA A 185 -1.52 -33.60 -3.72
N MET A 186 -1.42 -32.34 -4.15
CA MET A 186 -0.21 -31.74 -4.74
C MET A 186 0.71 -31.08 -3.71
N ILE A 187 0.32 -31.02 -2.42
CA ILE A 187 1.18 -30.46 -1.37
C ILE A 187 2.43 -31.32 -1.23
N ASP A 188 3.59 -30.77 -1.62
CA ASP A 188 4.91 -31.36 -1.46
C ASP A 188 5.49 -31.03 -0.07
N PRO A 189 5.63 -32.00 0.85
CA PRO A 189 6.18 -31.76 2.18
C PRO A 189 7.66 -31.32 2.15
N SER A 190 8.37 -31.57 1.05
CA SER A 190 9.76 -31.14 0.88
C SER A 190 9.89 -29.69 0.41
N ASN A 191 8.77 -29.03 0.08
CA ASN A 191 8.70 -27.66 -0.42
C ASN A 191 9.64 -27.40 -1.61
N ARG A 192 9.84 -28.41 -2.46
CA ARG A 192 10.67 -28.35 -3.68
C ARG A 192 9.82 -28.18 -4.94
N GLY A 193 8.52 -28.41 -4.87
CA GLY A 193 7.55 -28.19 -5.92
C GLY A 193 7.11 -26.73 -6.12
N VAL A 194 6.13 -26.55 -6.99
CA VAL A 194 5.36 -25.30 -7.06
C VAL A 194 4.51 -25.18 -5.79
N VAL A 195 4.48 -23.99 -5.20
CA VAL A 195 3.68 -23.72 -4.00
C VAL A 195 2.30 -23.25 -4.41
N LEU A 196 1.27 -24.07 -4.18
CA LEU A 196 -0.12 -23.64 -4.26
C LEU A 196 -0.43 -22.78 -3.02
N GLU A 197 -0.44 -21.45 -3.17
CA GLU A 197 -0.55 -20.53 -2.03
C GLU A 197 -1.96 -20.54 -1.43
N TYR A 198 -2.99 -20.52 -2.27
CA TYR A 198 -4.40 -20.53 -1.86
C TYR A 198 -5.36 -20.61 -3.06
N ILE A 199 -6.61 -20.94 -2.75
CA ILE A 199 -7.78 -20.69 -3.61
C ILE A 199 -8.46 -19.38 -3.15
N GLU A 200 -8.55 -18.42 -4.04
CA GLU A 200 -9.18 -17.10 -3.84
C GLU A 200 -10.66 -17.17 -4.21
N GLN A 201 -11.50 -16.81 -3.24
CA GLN A 201 -12.96 -16.75 -3.31
C GLN A 201 -13.58 -17.91 -4.12
N PRO A 202 -13.54 -19.17 -3.63
CA PRO A 202 -14.13 -20.29 -4.35
C PRO A 202 -15.65 -20.14 -4.54
N LEU A 203 -16.36 -19.70 -3.50
CA LEU A 203 -17.82 -19.63 -3.45
C LEU A 203 -18.34 -18.18 -3.43
N PRO A 204 -19.60 -17.94 -3.84
CA PRO A 204 -20.24 -16.63 -3.71
C PRO A 204 -20.23 -16.12 -2.26
N ILE A 205 -20.24 -14.78 -2.09
CA ILE A 205 -20.15 -14.11 -0.77
C ILE A 205 -21.19 -14.61 0.25
N ALA A 206 -22.37 -15.03 -0.21
CA ALA A 206 -23.46 -15.53 0.63
C ALA A 206 -23.14 -16.88 1.30
N GLN A 207 -22.12 -17.61 0.81
CA GLN A 207 -21.70 -18.92 1.31
C GLN A 207 -20.45 -18.83 2.18
N PHE A 208 -20.27 -17.74 2.92
CA PHE A 208 -19.16 -17.54 3.84
C PHE A 208 -18.98 -18.72 4.82
N GLN A 209 -20.06 -19.19 5.44
CA GLN A 209 -20.00 -20.30 6.39
C GLN A 209 -19.45 -21.57 5.73
N SER A 210 -19.88 -21.88 4.50
CA SER A 210 -19.38 -23.04 3.76
C SER A 210 -17.88 -22.91 3.47
N MET A 211 -17.39 -21.73 3.10
CA MET A 211 -15.94 -21.51 2.96
C MET A 211 -15.20 -21.67 4.29
N GLN A 212 -15.78 -21.21 5.40
CA GLN A 212 -15.18 -21.35 6.74
C GLN A 212 -15.10 -22.81 7.16
N ASP A 213 -16.16 -23.59 6.95
CA ASP A 213 -16.18 -25.02 7.28
C ASP A 213 -15.12 -25.78 6.48
N LEU A 214 -14.96 -25.45 5.19
CA LEU A 214 -13.94 -26.07 4.33
C LEU A 214 -12.51 -25.87 4.86
N THR A 215 -12.21 -24.74 5.52
CA THR A 215 -10.88 -24.51 6.14
C THR A 215 -10.52 -25.49 7.25
N GLN A 216 -11.52 -26.19 7.82
CA GLN A 216 -11.31 -27.21 8.85
C GLN A 216 -11.06 -28.60 8.26
N HIS A 217 -11.37 -28.78 6.97
CA HIS A 217 -11.33 -30.08 6.29
C HIS A 217 -10.16 -30.23 5.31
N TYR A 218 -9.59 -29.12 4.85
CA TYR A 218 -8.53 -29.09 3.84
C TYR A 218 -7.32 -28.29 4.29
N ARG A 219 -6.14 -28.68 3.81
CA ARG A 219 -4.87 -28.01 4.14
C ARG A 219 -4.61 -26.82 3.22
N THR A 220 -5.09 -26.88 1.99
CA THR A 220 -4.98 -25.80 1.01
C THR A 220 -5.70 -24.55 1.55
N PRO A 221 -4.99 -23.42 1.72
CA PRO A 221 -5.60 -22.22 2.27
C PRO A 221 -6.66 -21.63 1.33
N ILE A 222 -7.66 -20.98 1.92
CA ILE A 222 -8.65 -20.18 1.20
C ILE A 222 -8.39 -18.70 1.51
N ALA A 223 -8.49 -17.86 0.47
CA ALA A 223 -8.44 -16.41 0.58
C ALA A 223 -9.80 -15.80 0.26
N LEU A 224 -10.22 -14.78 1.01
CA LEU A 224 -11.42 -13.99 0.71
C LEU A 224 -11.03 -12.74 -0.08
N ASP A 225 -11.76 -12.43 -1.15
CA ASP A 225 -11.65 -11.16 -1.90
C ASP A 225 -13.00 -10.44 -1.91
N GLU A 226 -13.96 -10.92 -2.70
CA GLU A 226 -15.30 -10.31 -2.81
C GLU A 226 -16.02 -10.27 -1.45
N SER A 227 -15.79 -11.25 -0.59
CA SER A 227 -16.35 -11.28 0.77
C SER A 227 -15.79 -10.19 1.71
N VAL A 228 -14.69 -9.52 1.36
CA VAL A 228 -13.97 -8.55 2.23
C VAL A 228 -13.64 -7.24 1.51
N ALA A 229 -14.45 -6.87 0.52
CA ALA A 229 -14.25 -5.67 -0.30
C ALA A 229 -14.18 -4.35 0.51
N THR A 230 -14.90 -4.28 1.64
CA THR A 230 -14.92 -3.13 2.56
C THR A 230 -14.37 -3.49 3.94
N LEU A 231 -13.91 -2.49 4.69
CA LEU A 231 -13.41 -2.70 6.06
C LEU A 231 -14.48 -3.31 6.98
N GLN A 232 -15.75 -2.93 6.83
CA GLN A 232 -16.84 -3.50 7.62
C GLN A 232 -17.01 -4.99 7.34
N GLN A 233 -16.96 -5.40 6.07
CA GLN A 233 -17.04 -6.81 5.70
C GLN A 233 -15.82 -7.60 6.21
N LEU A 234 -14.62 -7.04 6.08
CA LEU A 234 -13.40 -7.62 6.62
C LEU A 234 -13.50 -7.84 8.13
N GLN A 235 -13.92 -6.82 8.87
CA GLN A 235 -14.17 -6.90 10.33
C GLN A 235 -15.19 -7.98 10.64
N THR A 236 -16.31 -8.01 9.91
CA THR A 236 -17.37 -9.00 10.09
C THR A 236 -16.82 -10.42 9.90
N CYS A 237 -16.12 -10.71 8.80
CA CYS A 237 -15.53 -12.03 8.56
C CYS A 237 -14.54 -12.43 9.66
N TYR A 238 -13.71 -11.50 10.14
CA TYR A 238 -12.78 -11.75 11.24
C TYR A 238 -13.52 -12.05 12.56
N GLU A 239 -14.54 -11.28 12.91
CA GLU A 239 -15.37 -11.49 14.11
C GLU A 239 -16.12 -12.82 14.08
N HIS A 240 -16.54 -13.26 12.88
CA HIS A 240 -17.17 -14.58 12.67
C HIS A 240 -16.16 -15.73 12.62
N GLY A 241 -14.87 -15.45 12.85
CA GLY A 241 -13.85 -16.48 13.06
C GLY A 241 -13.00 -16.81 11.84
N TRP A 242 -13.07 -16.06 10.74
CA TRP A 242 -12.20 -16.29 9.59
C TRP A 242 -10.72 -16.08 9.95
N ARG A 243 -9.90 -17.11 9.78
CA ARG A 243 -8.44 -17.06 10.01
C ARG A 243 -7.62 -17.46 8.77
N GLY A 244 -8.29 -17.59 7.63
CA GLY A 244 -7.63 -17.71 6.33
C GLY A 244 -7.05 -16.37 5.87
N ILE A 245 -6.85 -16.25 4.57
CA ILE A 245 -6.19 -15.08 3.97
C ILE A 245 -7.23 -14.01 3.63
N PHE A 246 -6.85 -12.74 3.77
CA PHE A 246 -7.64 -11.59 3.37
C PHE A 246 -6.99 -10.89 2.17
N VAL A 247 -7.68 -10.86 1.03
CA VAL A 247 -7.29 -10.05 -0.12
C VAL A 247 -7.87 -8.66 0.06
N ILE A 248 -7.00 -7.67 0.29
CA ILE A 248 -7.39 -6.29 0.61
C ILE A 248 -7.12 -5.42 -0.60
N LYS A 249 -8.15 -4.69 -1.06
CA LYS A 249 -8.05 -3.71 -2.15
C LYS A 249 -8.09 -2.28 -1.58
N PRO A 250 -6.94 -1.60 -1.42
CA PRO A 250 -6.86 -0.28 -0.78
C PRO A 250 -7.80 0.78 -1.35
N ALA A 251 -8.05 0.75 -2.65
CA ALA A 251 -8.91 1.73 -3.32
C ALA A 251 -10.38 1.63 -2.92
N ILE A 252 -10.86 0.48 -2.44
CA ILE A 252 -12.28 0.24 -2.13
C ILE A 252 -12.54 -0.19 -0.68
N VAL A 253 -11.50 -0.55 0.08
CA VAL A 253 -11.65 -1.01 1.48
C VAL A 253 -12.19 0.07 2.42
N GLY A 254 -12.01 1.35 2.08
CA GLY A 254 -12.41 2.49 2.90
C GLY A 254 -11.23 3.19 3.57
N SER A 255 -11.40 3.64 4.81
CA SER A 255 -10.40 4.49 5.50
C SER A 255 -9.07 3.77 5.76
N PRO A 256 -7.93 4.24 5.19
CA PRO A 256 -6.62 3.64 5.45
C PRO A 256 -6.19 3.71 6.92
N SER A 257 -6.60 4.76 7.63
CA SER A 257 -6.30 4.91 9.06
C SER A 257 -7.04 3.87 9.91
N ARG A 258 -8.32 3.61 9.60
CA ARG A 258 -9.09 2.57 10.29
C ARG A 258 -8.60 1.17 9.94
N LEU A 259 -8.19 0.92 8.69
CA LEU A 259 -7.57 -0.34 8.31
C LEU A 259 -6.26 -0.58 9.07
N ARG A 260 -5.38 0.44 9.18
CA ARG A 260 -4.18 0.36 10.02
C ARG A 260 -4.51 0.02 11.47
N GLN A 261 -5.50 0.69 12.05
CA GLN A 261 -5.95 0.42 13.41
C GLN A 261 -6.41 -1.02 13.55
N PHE A 262 -7.19 -1.55 12.60
CA PHE A 262 -7.62 -2.94 12.61
C PHE A 262 -6.41 -3.90 12.58
N CYS A 263 -5.48 -3.72 11.64
CA CYS A 263 -4.28 -4.56 11.53
C CYS A 263 -3.30 -4.44 12.72
N GLN A 264 -3.35 -3.34 13.48
CA GLN A 264 -2.57 -3.19 14.72
C GLN A 264 -3.13 -4.03 15.88
N HIS A 265 -4.45 -4.21 15.93
CA HIS A 265 -5.12 -4.97 17.01
C HIS A 265 -5.32 -6.44 16.65
N HIS A 266 -5.25 -6.78 15.35
CA HIS A 266 -5.53 -8.12 14.84
C HIS A 266 -4.41 -8.57 13.90
N SER A 267 -3.80 -9.71 14.21
CA SER A 267 -2.87 -10.38 13.31
C SER A 267 -3.69 -11.10 12.24
N ILE A 268 -3.64 -10.59 11.02
CA ILE A 268 -4.27 -11.21 9.83
C ILE A 268 -3.21 -11.55 8.79
N ASP A 269 -3.45 -12.60 8.01
CA ASP A 269 -2.66 -12.87 6.82
C ASP A 269 -3.26 -12.10 5.63
N ALA A 270 -2.61 -11.02 5.23
CA ALA A 270 -3.12 -10.08 4.24
C ALA A 270 -2.32 -10.09 2.94
N VAL A 271 -3.04 -10.15 1.81
CA VAL A 271 -2.53 -9.90 0.47
C VAL A 271 -3.14 -8.61 -0.04
N PHE A 272 -2.32 -7.63 -0.41
CA PHE A 272 -2.82 -6.39 -0.99
C PHE A 272 -2.93 -6.54 -2.51
N SER A 273 -4.05 -6.12 -3.09
CA SER A 273 -4.34 -6.25 -4.51
C SER A 273 -4.90 -4.96 -5.11
N SER A 274 -4.72 -4.80 -6.41
CA SER A 274 -5.26 -3.67 -7.19
C SER A 274 -6.77 -3.81 -7.38
N ALA A 275 -7.48 -2.67 -7.36
CA ALA A 275 -8.85 -2.57 -7.88
C ALA A 275 -8.88 -1.91 -9.28
N LEU A 276 -7.78 -2.03 -10.04
CA LEU A 276 -7.56 -1.33 -11.31
C LEU A 276 -7.56 0.19 -11.15
N GLU A 277 -6.93 0.67 -10.08
CA GLU A 277 -6.69 2.10 -9.90
C GLU A 277 -5.52 2.59 -10.76
N THR A 278 -5.58 3.86 -11.16
CA THR A 278 -4.53 4.56 -11.93
C THR A 278 -3.27 4.80 -11.09
N ALA A 279 -2.22 5.37 -11.69
CA ALA A 279 -0.91 5.59 -11.07
C ALA A 279 -0.95 6.18 -9.64
N ILE A 280 -1.81 7.18 -9.38
CA ILE A 280 -1.94 7.80 -8.05
C ILE A 280 -2.49 6.81 -7.03
N GLY A 281 -3.60 6.14 -7.34
CA GLY A 281 -4.21 5.15 -6.47
C GLY A 281 -3.28 3.96 -6.23
N ARG A 282 -2.60 3.50 -7.29
CA ARG A 282 -1.65 2.39 -7.24
C ARG A 282 -0.51 2.70 -6.28
N ARG A 283 0.08 3.90 -6.37
CA ARG A 283 1.14 4.36 -5.47
C ARG A 283 0.65 4.41 -4.02
N ALA A 284 -0.55 4.90 -3.77
CA ALA A 284 -1.14 4.93 -2.43
C ALA A 284 -1.37 3.52 -1.86
N GLY A 285 -1.91 2.61 -2.68
CA GLY A 285 -2.15 1.22 -2.30
C GLY A 285 -0.87 0.44 -2.01
N LEU A 286 0.17 0.61 -2.84
CA LEU A 286 1.48 -0.02 -2.61
C LEU A 286 2.17 0.46 -1.33
N ARG A 287 2.03 1.75 -0.98
CA ARG A 287 2.53 2.26 0.32
C ARG A 287 1.81 1.61 1.49
N LEU A 288 0.51 1.37 1.37
CA LEU A 288 -0.26 0.68 2.41
C LEU A 288 0.17 -0.79 2.52
N ALA A 289 0.31 -1.47 1.38
CA ALA A 289 0.78 -2.84 1.30
C ALA A 289 2.17 -3.03 1.94
N ALA A 290 3.11 -2.12 1.69
CA ALA A 290 4.45 -2.18 2.29
C ALA A 290 4.42 -2.05 3.83
N SER A 291 3.39 -1.41 4.40
CA SER A 291 3.26 -1.22 5.85
C SER A 291 2.43 -2.29 6.57
N LEU A 292 1.53 -2.96 5.86
CA LEU A 292 0.51 -3.86 6.46
C LEU A 292 0.49 -5.27 5.87
N GLY A 293 1.09 -5.47 4.69
CA GLY A 293 1.05 -6.74 3.99
C GLY A 293 2.00 -7.78 4.58
N ASN A 294 1.69 -9.05 4.34
CA ASN A 294 2.61 -10.13 4.64
C ASN A 294 3.84 -10.07 3.70
N PRO A 295 5.08 -9.90 4.22
CA PRO A 295 6.27 -9.73 3.39
C PRO A 295 6.60 -10.95 2.53
N ASP A 296 6.10 -12.14 2.88
CA ASP A 296 6.34 -13.37 2.13
C ASP A 296 5.38 -13.53 0.94
N ARG A 297 4.38 -12.65 0.82
CA ARG A 297 3.35 -12.71 -0.22
C ARG A 297 3.53 -11.60 -1.24
N ALA A 298 3.60 -12.00 -2.51
CA ALA A 298 3.59 -11.05 -3.62
C ALA A 298 2.24 -10.28 -3.65
N VAL A 299 2.28 -8.98 -3.94
CA VAL A 299 1.07 -8.14 -4.00
C VAL A 299 0.41 -8.20 -5.39
N GLY A 300 -0.92 -8.11 -5.44
CA GLY A 300 -1.74 -8.19 -6.65
C GLY A 300 -1.75 -6.92 -7.51
N TYR A 301 -0.57 -6.38 -7.81
CA TYR A 301 -0.40 -5.14 -8.59
C TYR A 301 0.29 -5.35 -9.95
N GLY A 302 0.36 -6.60 -10.44
CA GLY A 302 0.83 -6.97 -11.77
C GLY A 302 -0.17 -6.65 -12.90
N THR A 303 -0.86 -5.53 -12.80
CA THR A 303 -2.00 -5.14 -13.65
C THR A 303 -1.67 -4.05 -14.67
N THR A 304 -0.42 -3.57 -14.71
CA THR A 304 -0.01 -2.40 -15.51
C THR A 304 -0.25 -2.56 -17.01
N HIS A 305 -0.23 -3.79 -17.54
CA HIS A 305 -0.50 -4.07 -18.95
C HIS A 305 -1.94 -3.77 -19.41
N TRP A 306 -2.87 -3.56 -18.47
CA TRP A 306 -4.24 -3.11 -18.79
C TRP A 306 -4.35 -1.59 -18.97
N PHE A 307 -3.32 -0.85 -18.61
CA PHE A 307 -3.28 0.61 -18.72
C PHE A 307 -2.43 1.02 -19.93
N LYS A 308 -2.74 2.17 -20.53
CA LYS A 308 -1.88 2.78 -21.56
C LYS A 308 -0.68 3.44 -20.88
N ASP A 309 0.47 3.47 -21.55
CA ASP A 309 1.79 3.93 -21.05
C ASP A 309 1.85 5.40 -20.54
N SER A 310 0.73 6.14 -20.50
CA SER A 310 0.70 7.60 -20.33
C SER A 310 0.19 8.10 -18.98
N GLU A 311 -0.01 7.25 -17.97
CA GLU A 311 -0.46 7.74 -16.66
C GLU A 311 0.70 8.31 -15.86
N SER A 312 0.93 9.61 -15.99
CA SER A 312 1.85 10.36 -15.13
C SER A 312 1.42 10.21 -13.67
N ASP A 313 2.38 9.87 -12.79
CA ASP A 313 2.18 9.86 -11.34
C ASP A 313 2.45 11.25 -10.71
N ALA A 314 2.78 12.23 -11.55
CA ALA A 314 2.90 13.63 -11.18
C ALA A 314 1.50 14.23 -11.05
N PHE A 315 1.05 14.34 -9.80
CA PHE A 315 -0.27 14.86 -9.44
C PHE A 315 -0.61 16.17 -10.16
N GLU A 316 0.31 17.13 -10.16
CA GLU A 316 0.12 18.43 -10.80
C GLU A 316 -0.12 18.32 -12.31
N GLN A 317 0.65 17.47 -13.00
CA GLN A 317 0.49 17.28 -14.44
C GLN A 317 -0.84 16.60 -14.76
N LEU A 318 -1.21 15.57 -14.00
CA LEU A 318 -2.47 14.89 -14.19
C LEU A 318 -3.66 15.85 -13.93
N TRP A 319 -3.60 16.64 -12.86
CA TRP A 319 -4.63 17.61 -12.52
C TRP A 319 -4.84 18.67 -13.61
N GLN A 320 -3.76 19.11 -14.27
CA GLN A 320 -3.82 20.05 -15.38
C GLN A 320 -4.46 19.47 -16.66
N THR A 321 -4.64 18.15 -16.75
CA THR A 321 -5.21 17.47 -17.92
C THR A 321 -6.68 17.03 -17.75
N LEU A 322 -7.30 17.34 -16.60
CA LEU A 322 -8.72 17.07 -16.28
C LEU A 322 -9.60 18.27 -16.61
#